data_AF-D0L9J8-F1
#
_entry.id   AF-D0L9J8-F1
#
_cell.length_a   1.000
_cell.length_b   1.000
_cell.length_c   1.000
_cell.angle_alpha   90.00
_cell.angle_beta   90.00
_cell.angle_gamma   90.00
#
_symmetry.space_group_name_H-M   'P 1'
#
loop_
_entity.id
_entity.type
_entity.pdbx_description
1 polymer ?
#
loop_
_entity_poly.entity_id
_entity_poly.type
_entity_poly.pdbx_seq_one_letter_code
_entity_poly.pdbx_strand_id
1 'polypeptide(L)'
;MSVQIISDSSAGSDEEPDSTAPPGDFADVADVIEKFAAAGYLADQRLATTVFLQHRLGKPILLEGPAGVGKTQLAKTLAQVTGRELLRLQCYEGQDETTALYEWDYGKQLLYTQVLREKISQVVADASTLAEAVDRIGAEESVFFSERFLAPRPLLEAVRSEQPVVLLVDEVDRADEALEAVLLELLAEYQVSVPEIGTFVATHQPMIVLTSNNTRDLSAALKRRCLHLSLDYPDSQRELEIIKSKNTGLSETLSAQLVEIVRGLRDLDLRKAPSISEAIDWARTLAVLGAEELTAEVLAQTANVVVKYDRDLARAVDALPKLVDPNAEVPEHRHSHGHSHSHGHSHGDHSHGDHDHGHSHGDHDNSGQAKRAEKDTPGRHGADYYGSPGANSDAGTRTVSPGQGSRSFKSRGGGAGRRPF
;
A
#
# COMPACT_ATOMS: atom_id res chain seq x y z
N MET A 1 -24.22 25.70 -42.63
CA MET A 1 -25.48 25.79 -41.86
C MET A 1 -25.10 26.14 -40.44
N SER A 2 -25.22 27.43 -40.14
CA SER A 2 -24.87 28.04 -38.87
C SER A 2 -26.06 27.88 -37.91
N VAL A 3 -25.83 27.35 -36.72
CA VAL A 3 -26.86 27.28 -35.68
C VAL A 3 -26.66 28.43 -34.71
N GLN A 4 -27.73 29.20 -34.54
CA GLN A 4 -27.79 30.51 -33.90
C GLN A 4 -27.61 30.42 -32.38
N ILE A 5 -26.84 31.37 -31.87
CA ILE A 5 -26.78 31.81 -30.49
C ILE A 5 -28.08 32.55 -30.19
N ILE A 6 -28.88 32.05 -29.25
CA ILE A 6 -29.94 32.85 -28.63
C ILE A 6 -29.32 33.53 -27.41
N SER A 7 -29.24 34.85 -27.52
CA SER A 7 -28.96 35.76 -26.41
C SER A 7 -30.31 36.16 -25.83
N ASP A 8 -30.47 36.04 -24.52
CA ASP A 8 -31.47 36.84 -23.82
C ASP A 8 -30.85 37.37 -22.54
N SER A 9 -31.02 38.68 -22.36
CA SER A 9 -30.46 39.50 -21.29
C SER A 9 -31.64 39.93 -20.42
N SER A 10 -31.62 39.55 -19.15
CA SER A 10 -32.42 40.20 -18.12
C SER A 10 -31.57 40.38 -16.87
N ALA A 11 -31.45 41.64 -16.47
CA ALA A 11 -30.68 42.13 -15.36
C ALA A 11 -31.28 41.74 -14.00
N GLY A 12 -30.39 41.53 -13.03
CA GLY A 12 -30.53 42.08 -11.68
C GLY A 12 -31.34 41.29 -10.66
N SER A 13 -30.66 40.39 -9.95
CA SER A 13 -30.83 40.24 -8.50
C SER A 13 -29.51 39.76 -7.92
N ASP A 14 -28.87 40.65 -7.14
CA ASP A 14 -27.77 40.29 -6.24
C ASP A 14 -28.31 39.26 -5.24
N GLU A 15 -28.10 37.97 -5.52
CA GLU A 15 -28.25 36.91 -4.53
C GLU A 15 -26.91 36.75 -3.82
N GLU A 16 -26.87 37.15 -2.56
CA GLU A 16 -25.86 36.72 -1.59
C GLU A 16 -25.74 35.18 -1.64
N PRO A 17 -24.52 34.61 -1.54
CA PRO A 17 -24.39 33.16 -1.55
C PRO A 17 -25.02 32.59 -0.28
N ASP A 18 -26.19 31.98 -0.43
CA ASP A 18 -26.91 31.24 0.60
C ASP A 18 -25.99 30.17 1.20
N SER A 19 -25.45 30.47 2.40
CA SER A 19 -24.52 29.62 3.14
C SER A 19 -25.27 28.55 3.95
N THR A 20 -26.22 27.86 3.35
CA THR A 20 -26.95 26.76 4.01
C THR A 20 -26.78 25.46 3.23
N ALA A 21 -25.51 25.09 3.01
CA ALA A 21 -25.18 23.74 2.59
C ALA A 21 -25.70 22.74 3.66
N PRO A 22 -26.36 21.63 3.26
CA PRO A 22 -26.86 20.64 4.20
C PRO A 22 -25.71 20.06 5.05
N PRO A 23 -26.01 19.56 6.26
CA PRO A 23 -24.99 19.02 7.15
C PRO A 23 -24.27 17.84 6.48
N GLY A 24 -22.99 18.03 6.18
CA GLY A 24 -22.15 17.04 5.49
C GLY A 24 -21.54 17.53 4.16
N ASP A 25 -21.94 18.70 3.68
CA ASP A 25 -21.40 19.31 2.46
C ASP A 25 -20.29 20.33 2.75
N PHE A 26 -19.38 20.48 1.78
CA PHE A 26 -18.29 21.47 1.82
C PHE A 26 -18.67 22.71 1.01
N ALA A 27 -18.66 23.88 1.66
CA ALA A 27 -18.99 25.15 1.01
C ALA A 27 -17.91 25.54 0.00
N ASP A 28 -16.66 25.58 0.45
CA ASP A 28 -15.47 25.90 -0.33
C ASP A 28 -14.24 25.13 0.19
N VAL A 29 -13.05 25.44 -0.36
CA VAL A 29 -11.79 24.81 0.05
C VAL A 29 -11.36 25.22 1.46
N ALA A 30 -11.68 26.43 1.91
CA ALA A 30 -11.33 26.91 3.26
C ALA A 30 -12.16 26.18 4.33
N ASP A 31 -13.44 25.95 4.07
CA ASP A 31 -14.34 25.15 4.90
C ASP A 31 -13.83 23.71 5.08
N VAL A 32 -13.26 23.10 4.04
CA VAL A 32 -12.58 21.79 4.16
C VAL A 32 -11.40 21.86 5.13
N ILE A 33 -10.54 22.87 5.01
CA ILE A 33 -9.36 23.02 5.87
C ILE A 33 -9.78 23.19 7.33
N GLU A 34 -10.77 24.04 7.59
CA GLU A 34 -11.27 24.31 8.94
C GLU A 34 -11.89 23.07 9.58
N LYS A 35 -12.81 22.40 8.86
CA LYS A 35 -13.46 21.18 9.35
C LYS A 35 -12.47 20.05 9.58
N PHE A 36 -11.50 19.86 8.69
CA PHE A 36 -10.45 18.85 8.87
C PHE A 36 -9.55 19.16 10.07
N ALA A 37 -9.17 20.43 10.25
CA ALA A 37 -8.37 20.86 11.39
C ALA A 37 -9.11 20.64 12.72
N ALA A 38 -10.41 20.93 12.77
CA ALA A 38 -11.26 20.66 13.93
C ALA A 38 -11.35 19.16 14.26
N ALA A 39 -11.32 18.29 13.25
CA ALA A 39 -11.24 16.83 13.41
C ALA A 39 -9.81 16.31 13.68
N GLY A 40 -8.83 17.21 13.86
CA GLY A 40 -7.44 16.86 14.21
C GLY A 40 -6.62 16.34 13.04
N TYR A 41 -6.98 16.68 11.80
CA TYR A 41 -6.22 16.41 10.58
C TYR A 41 -5.83 17.72 9.89
N LEU A 42 -4.55 17.96 9.72
CA LEU A 42 -4.06 19.19 9.15
C LEU A 42 -3.92 19.06 7.62
N ALA A 43 -4.98 19.45 6.89
CA ALA A 43 -5.01 19.48 5.43
C ALA A 43 -4.23 20.68 4.85
N ASP A 44 -3.38 20.45 3.85
CA ASP A 44 -2.80 21.53 3.05
C ASP A 44 -3.80 21.99 1.96
N GLN A 45 -3.48 23.08 1.26
CA GLN A 45 -4.35 23.64 0.23
C GLN A 45 -4.65 22.62 -0.89
N ARG A 46 -3.66 21.81 -1.27
CA ARG A 46 -3.78 20.84 -2.38
C ARG A 46 -4.70 19.69 -2.01
N LEU A 47 -4.53 19.12 -0.81
CA LEU A 47 -5.38 18.07 -0.25
C LEU A 47 -6.80 18.58 -0.07
N ALA A 48 -6.97 19.77 0.54
CA ALA A 48 -8.30 20.36 0.73
C ALA A 48 -9.02 20.61 -0.60
N THR A 49 -8.30 21.10 -1.62
CA THR A 49 -8.85 21.26 -2.97
C THR A 49 -9.28 19.92 -3.56
N THR A 50 -8.48 18.87 -3.38
CA THR A 50 -8.79 17.53 -3.90
C THR A 50 -10.04 16.93 -3.24
N VAL A 51 -10.16 17.08 -1.92
CA VAL A 51 -11.35 16.65 -1.16
C VAL A 51 -12.59 17.44 -1.57
N PHE A 52 -12.46 18.77 -1.73
CA PHE A 52 -13.55 19.61 -2.22
C PHE A 52 -14.02 19.18 -3.62
N LEU A 53 -13.08 18.90 -4.54
CA LEU A 53 -13.38 18.42 -5.89
C LEU A 53 -13.99 17.01 -5.88
N GLN A 54 -13.54 16.10 -5.02
CA GLN A 54 -14.19 14.80 -4.84
C GLN A 54 -15.65 14.99 -4.46
N HIS A 55 -15.92 15.85 -3.47
CA HIS A 55 -17.27 16.09 -2.99
C HIS A 55 -18.18 16.69 -4.08
N ARG A 56 -17.68 17.66 -4.84
CA ARG A 56 -18.45 18.34 -5.90
C ARG A 56 -18.59 17.55 -7.20
N LEU A 57 -17.60 16.74 -7.56
CA LEU A 57 -17.57 15.99 -8.82
C LEU A 57 -17.94 14.51 -8.66
N GLY A 58 -18.09 14.03 -7.43
CA GLY A 58 -18.31 12.61 -7.11
C GLY A 58 -17.09 11.72 -7.37
N LYS A 59 -15.95 12.28 -7.78
CA LYS A 59 -14.79 11.49 -8.25
C LYS A 59 -14.03 10.81 -7.10
N PRO A 60 -13.55 9.56 -7.29
CA PRO A 60 -12.69 8.88 -6.32
C PRO A 60 -11.37 9.64 -6.09
N ILE A 61 -10.76 9.50 -4.92
CA ILE A 61 -9.39 9.99 -4.65
C ILE A 61 -8.43 8.81 -4.58
N LEU A 62 -7.27 8.95 -5.21
CA LEU A 62 -6.14 8.02 -5.05
C LEU A 62 -4.98 8.74 -4.33
N LEU A 63 -4.65 8.25 -3.14
CA LEU A 63 -3.55 8.74 -2.30
C LEU A 63 -2.33 7.82 -2.43
N GLU A 64 -1.26 8.30 -3.05
CA GLU A 64 0.03 7.60 -3.14
C GLU A 64 1.06 8.27 -2.21
N GLY A 65 1.87 7.48 -1.51
CA GLY A 65 2.93 8.04 -0.65
C GLY A 65 3.54 7.01 0.29
N PRO A 66 4.56 7.35 1.09
CA PRO A 66 5.14 6.43 2.05
C PRO A 66 4.16 6.07 3.19
N ALA A 67 4.44 4.96 3.88
CA ALA A 67 3.62 4.53 5.01
C ALA A 67 3.68 5.55 6.16
N GLY A 68 2.54 5.77 6.83
CA GLY A 68 2.48 6.63 8.02
C GLY A 68 2.48 8.15 7.76
N VAL A 69 2.19 8.60 6.53
CA VAL A 69 1.95 10.03 6.21
C VAL A 69 0.48 10.47 6.40
N GLY A 70 -0.39 9.58 6.89
CA GLY A 70 -1.79 9.92 7.19
C GLY A 70 -2.80 9.64 6.07
N LYS A 71 -2.47 8.83 5.05
CA LYS A 71 -3.40 8.45 3.96
C LYS A 71 -4.70 7.82 4.48
N THR A 72 -4.59 6.78 5.30
CA THR A 72 -5.73 6.09 5.94
C THR A 72 -6.50 7.02 6.89
N GLN A 73 -5.79 7.95 7.55
CA GLN A 73 -6.42 8.90 8.48
C GLN A 73 -7.29 9.92 7.74
N LEU A 74 -6.92 10.30 6.51
CA LEU A 74 -7.72 11.20 5.68
C LEU A 74 -9.15 10.67 5.48
N ALA A 75 -9.29 9.39 5.12
CA ALA A 75 -10.61 8.78 4.92
C ALA A 75 -11.45 8.72 6.20
N LYS A 76 -10.80 8.43 7.35
CA LYS A 76 -11.47 8.46 8.67
C LYS A 76 -11.97 9.86 9.02
N THR A 77 -11.13 10.87 8.80
CA THR A 77 -11.51 12.27 9.04
C THR A 77 -12.61 12.71 8.08
N LEU A 78 -12.56 12.30 6.80
CA LEU A 78 -13.61 12.58 5.83
C LEU A 78 -14.95 12.02 6.29
N ALA A 79 -15.00 10.76 6.73
CA ALA A 79 -16.21 10.13 7.26
C ALA A 79 -16.74 10.87 8.49
N GLN A 80 -15.86 11.22 9.44
CA GLN A 80 -16.22 11.96 10.64
C GLN A 80 -16.79 13.35 10.32
N VAL A 81 -16.15 14.11 9.43
CA VAL A 81 -16.54 15.48 9.06
C VAL A 81 -17.84 15.51 8.25
N THR A 82 -18.03 14.53 7.37
CA THR A 82 -19.24 14.41 6.53
C THR A 82 -20.39 13.71 7.24
N GLY A 83 -20.15 13.14 8.44
CA GLY A 83 -21.14 12.37 9.20
C GLY A 83 -21.53 11.04 8.54
N ARG A 84 -20.68 10.52 7.65
CA ARG A 84 -20.93 9.30 6.87
C ARG A 84 -20.33 8.08 7.54
N GLU A 85 -20.93 6.92 7.32
CA GLU A 85 -20.34 5.65 7.75
C GLU A 85 -19.06 5.34 6.96
N LEU A 86 -18.04 4.84 7.65
CA LEU A 86 -16.77 4.44 7.04
C LEU A 86 -16.75 2.93 6.82
N LEU A 87 -16.78 2.53 5.56
CA LEU A 87 -16.55 1.15 5.15
C LEU A 87 -15.10 1.00 4.72
N ARG A 88 -14.40 -0.01 5.24
CA ARG A 88 -12.98 -0.25 4.92
C ARG A 88 -12.78 -1.60 4.28
N LEU A 89 -12.23 -1.59 3.06
CA LEU A 89 -11.63 -2.74 2.42
C LEU A 89 -10.10 -2.65 2.60
N GLN A 90 -9.51 -3.65 3.24
CA GLN A 90 -8.06 -3.83 3.26
C GLN A 90 -7.66 -4.78 2.13
N CYS A 91 -6.78 -4.33 1.24
CA CYS A 91 -6.21 -5.17 0.20
C CYS A 91 -4.98 -5.93 0.72
N TYR A 92 -4.87 -7.20 0.34
CA TYR A 92 -3.73 -8.06 0.64
C TYR A 92 -3.43 -8.97 -0.54
N GLU A 93 -2.17 -9.38 -0.66
CA GLU A 93 -1.74 -10.25 -1.75
C GLU A 93 -2.41 -11.62 -1.63
N GLY A 94 -2.98 -12.11 -2.74
CA GLY A 94 -3.75 -13.36 -2.76
C GLY A 94 -5.15 -13.25 -2.15
N GLN A 95 -5.68 -12.05 -1.98
CA GLN A 95 -7.10 -11.84 -1.66
C GLN A 95 -7.97 -12.30 -2.84
N ASP A 96 -8.85 -13.25 -2.58
CA ASP A 96 -9.87 -13.66 -3.54
C ASP A 96 -10.93 -12.56 -3.72
N GLU A 97 -11.37 -12.33 -4.95
CA GLU A 97 -12.36 -11.30 -5.34
C GLU A 97 -13.66 -11.44 -4.53
N THR A 98 -14.05 -12.68 -4.24
CA THR A 98 -15.22 -13.02 -3.43
C THR A 98 -15.10 -12.41 -2.05
N THR A 99 -13.93 -12.51 -1.40
CA THR A 99 -13.75 -12.01 -0.02
C THR A 99 -13.87 -10.48 0.07
N ALA A 100 -13.62 -9.76 -1.02
CA ALA A 100 -13.79 -8.31 -1.09
C ALA A 100 -15.24 -7.88 -1.42
N LEU A 101 -15.98 -8.70 -2.17
CA LEU A 101 -17.33 -8.41 -2.65
C LEU A 101 -18.45 -9.03 -1.81
N TYR A 102 -18.42 -10.34 -1.60
CA TYR A 102 -19.46 -11.08 -0.89
C TYR A 102 -18.97 -12.45 -0.40
N GLU A 103 -19.54 -12.92 0.71
CA GLU A 103 -19.40 -14.32 1.11
C GLU A 103 -20.77 -15.01 1.08
N TRP A 104 -20.82 -16.22 0.54
CA TRP A 104 -21.98 -17.07 0.67
C TRP A 104 -22.08 -17.62 2.08
N ASP A 105 -23.19 -17.33 2.77
CA ASP A 105 -23.51 -17.93 4.06
C ASP A 105 -24.02 -19.36 3.87
N TYR A 106 -23.09 -20.28 3.62
CA TYR A 106 -23.37 -21.70 3.42
C TYR A 106 -24.09 -22.32 4.63
N GLY A 107 -23.84 -21.80 5.84
CA GLY A 107 -24.51 -22.23 7.06
C GLY A 107 -26.02 -21.93 7.01
N LYS A 108 -26.38 -20.69 6.64
CA LYS A 108 -27.78 -20.33 6.38
C LYS A 108 -28.37 -21.12 5.23
N GLN A 109 -27.64 -21.33 4.13
CA GLN A 109 -28.12 -22.15 3.00
C GLN A 109 -28.44 -23.58 3.42
N LEU A 110 -27.55 -24.20 4.22
CA LEU A 110 -27.74 -25.56 4.71
C LEU A 110 -28.93 -25.65 5.68
N LEU A 111 -29.05 -24.69 6.61
CA LEU A 111 -30.19 -24.61 7.52
C LEU A 111 -31.51 -24.44 6.75
N TYR A 112 -31.53 -23.54 5.76
CA TYR A 112 -32.70 -23.35 4.91
C TYR A 112 -33.05 -24.62 4.14
N THR A 113 -32.05 -25.32 3.60
CA THR A 113 -32.25 -26.60 2.91
C THR A 113 -32.81 -27.68 3.85
N GLN A 114 -32.38 -27.70 5.11
CA GLN A 114 -32.91 -28.62 6.12
C GLN A 114 -34.35 -28.28 6.51
N VAL A 115 -34.66 -27.00 6.73
CA VAL A 115 -36.02 -26.52 7.06
C VAL A 115 -36.96 -26.76 5.88
N LEU A 116 -36.49 -26.56 4.66
CA LEU A 116 -37.27 -26.77 3.43
C LEU A 116 -37.27 -28.23 2.96
N ARG A 117 -36.58 -29.15 3.65
CA ARG A 117 -36.46 -30.57 3.25
C ARG A 117 -37.81 -31.22 2.97
N GLU A 118 -38.81 -30.97 3.82
CA GLU A 118 -40.16 -31.50 3.62
C GLU A 118 -40.84 -30.93 2.37
N LYS A 119 -40.69 -29.61 2.12
CA LYS A 119 -41.21 -28.97 0.91
C LYS A 119 -40.47 -29.42 -0.36
N ILE A 120 -39.15 -29.54 -0.31
CA ILE A 120 -38.33 -30.06 -1.42
C ILE A 120 -38.76 -31.51 -1.73
N SER A 121 -39.01 -32.32 -0.71
CA SER A 121 -39.50 -33.69 -0.89
C SER A 121 -40.88 -33.73 -1.56
N GLN A 122 -41.75 -32.73 -1.31
CA GLN A 122 -43.03 -32.59 -1.99
C GLN A 122 -42.88 -32.15 -3.45
N VAL A 123 -41.99 -31.20 -3.75
CA VAL A 123 -41.74 -30.70 -5.13
C VAL A 123 -41.19 -31.81 -6.05
N VAL A 124 -40.41 -32.72 -5.47
CA VAL A 124 -39.75 -33.82 -6.18
C VAL A 124 -40.56 -35.12 -6.14
N ALA A 125 -41.66 -35.18 -5.39
CA ALA A 125 -42.44 -36.40 -5.16
C ALA A 125 -42.91 -37.10 -6.45
N ASP A 126 -43.23 -36.30 -7.49
CA ASP A 126 -43.73 -36.80 -8.77
C ASP A 126 -42.63 -36.92 -9.85
N ALA A 127 -41.35 -36.78 -9.48
CA ALA A 127 -40.24 -36.96 -10.41
C ALA A 127 -39.95 -38.46 -10.59
N SER A 128 -39.92 -38.93 -11.84
CA SER A 128 -39.74 -40.35 -12.14
C SER A 128 -38.28 -40.77 -12.20
N THR A 129 -37.37 -39.79 -12.36
CA THR A 129 -35.92 -40.01 -12.42
C THR A 129 -35.18 -38.96 -11.60
N LEU A 130 -33.93 -39.29 -11.20
CA LEU A 130 -33.06 -38.35 -10.48
C LEU A 130 -32.73 -37.09 -11.31
N ALA A 131 -32.65 -37.21 -12.63
CA ALA A 131 -32.40 -36.06 -13.51
C ALA A 131 -33.59 -35.08 -13.48
N GLU A 132 -34.83 -35.57 -13.61
CA GLU A 132 -36.03 -34.74 -13.49
C GLU A 132 -36.17 -34.09 -12.10
N ALA A 133 -35.76 -34.79 -11.05
CA ALA A 133 -35.70 -34.24 -9.70
C ALA A 133 -34.70 -33.08 -9.59
N VAL A 134 -33.50 -33.25 -10.14
CA VAL A 134 -32.46 -32.21 -10.16
C VAL A 134 -32.88 -31.02 -11.01
N ASP A 135 -33.46 -31.23 -12.19
CA ASP A 135 -33.92 -30.12 -13.05
C ASP A 135 -35.03 -29.30 -12.40
N ARG A 136 -35.95 -29.94 -11.64
CA ARG A 136 -37.00 -29.24 -10.89
C ARG A 136 -36.46 -28.44 -9.71
N ILE A 137 -35.45 -28.95 -9.01
CA ILE A 137 -34.75 -28.19 -7.96
C ILE A 137 -33.96 -27.04 -8.60
N GLY A 138 -33.31 -27.29 -9.74
CA GLY A 138 -32.57 -26.31 -10.52
C GLY A 138 -33.45 -25.14 -11.00
N ALA A 139 -34.71 -25.41 -11.34
CA ALA A 139 -35.69 -24.36 -11.66
C ALA A 139 -35.98 -23.41 -10.47
N GLU A 140 -35.70 -23.84 -9.24
CA GLU A 140 -35.81 -23.06 -8.01
C GLU A 140 -34.42 -22.58 -7.52
N GLU A 141 -33.37 -22.58 -8.37
CA GLU A 141 -32.01 -22.10 -8.01
C GLU A 141 -32.01 -20.69 -7.44
N SER A 142 -32.91 -19.82 -7.91
CA SER A 142 -33.10 -18.46 -7.39
C SER A 142 -33.48 -18.42 -5.91
N VAL A 143 -34.05 -19.50 -5.37
CA VAL A 143 -34.35 -19.63 -3.93
C VAL A 143 -33.06 -19.85 -3.15
N PHE A 144 -32.11 -20.63 -3.68
CA PHE A 144 -30.86 -21.00 -3.01
C PHE A 144 -29.70 -20.00 -3.24
N PHE A 145 -29.66 -19.37 -4.41
CA PHE A 145 -28.74 -18.29 -4.77
C PHE A 145 -29.46 -16.94 -4.77
N SER A 146 -30.12 -16.63 -3.66
CA SER A 146 -30.74 -15.33 -3.43
C SER A 146 -29.86 -14.43 -2.57
N GLU A 147 -30.08 -13.12 -2.65
CA GLU A 147 -29.47 -12.13 -1.76
C GLU A 147 -29.58 -12.46 -0.26
N ARG A 148 -30.53 -13.33 0.13
CA ARG A 148 -30.74 -13.77 1.52
C ARG A 148 -29.57 -14.55 2.11
N PHE A 149 -28.77 -15.18 1.26
CA PHE A 149 -27.60 -15.95 1.66
C PHE A 149 -26.29 -15.24 1.34
N LEU A 150 -26.37 -14.03 0.80
CA LEU A 150 -25.22 -13.23 0.46
C LEU A 150 -24.87 -12.34 1.66
N ALA A 151 -23.74 -12.62 2.30
CA ALA A 151 -23.18 -11.70 3.28
C ALA A 151 -22.41 -10.61 2.51
N PRO A 152 -22.88 -9.36 2.49
CA PRO A 152 -22.18 -8.28 1.79
C PRO A 152 -20.84 -8.02 2.46
N ARG A 153 -19.82 -7.78 1.64
CA ARG A 153 -18.50 -7.30 2.07
C ARG A 153 -18.37 -5.80 1.75
N PRO A 154 -17.31 -5.10 2.19
CA PRO A 154 -17.27 -3.63 2.16
C PRO A 154 -17.59 -2.98 0.80
N LEU A 155 -17.24 -3.62 -0.32
CA LEU A 155 -17.58 -3.11 -1.65
C LEU A 155 -19.07 -3.20 -1.95
N LEU A 156 -19.67 -4.38 -1.75
CA LEU A 156 -21.11 -4.56 -1.98
C LEU A 156 -21.95 -3.80 -0.95
N GLU A 157 -21.50 -3.74 0.29
CA GLU A 157 -22.10 -2.95 1.36
C GLU A 157 -22.13 -1.46 1.00
N ALA A 158 -21.04 -0.93 0.43
CA ALA A 158 -20.97 0.45 0.00
C ALA A 158 -21.95 0.77 -1.14
N VAL A 159 -22.07 -0.14 -2.11
CA VAL A 159 -23.00 -0.01 -3.25
C VAL A 159 -24.45 -0.11 -2.77
N ARG A 160 -24.76 -1.03 -1.85
CA ARG A 160 -26.12 -1.29 -1.38
C ARG A 160 -26.60 -0.33 -0.29
N SER A 161 -25.72 0.50 0.27
CA SER A 161 -26.06 1.34 1.40
C SER A 161 -27.22 2.30 1.07
N GLU A 162 -28.23 2.30 1.94
CA GLU A 162 -29.35 3.24 1.87
C GLU A 162 -28.94 4.66 2.29
N GLN A 163 -27.74 4.83 2.86
CA GLN A 163 -27.20 6.11 3.29
C GLN A 163 -25.89 6.40 2.55
N PRO A 164 -25.51 7.67 2.33
CA PRO A 164 -24.20 8.02 1.77
C PRO A 164 -23.06 7.56 2.69
N VAL A 165 -22.09 6.82 2.13
CA VAL A 165 -20.95 6.27 2.87
C VAL A 165 -19.61 6.80 2.34
N VAL A 166 -18.55 6.62 3.14
CA VAL A 166 -17.16 6.74 2.71
C VAL A 166 -16.58 5.34 2.60
N LEU A 167 -16.09 4.98 1.41
CA LEU A 167 -15.41 3.71 1.15
C LEU A 167 -13.91 3.93 1.09
N LEU A 168 -13.18 3.34 2.04
CA LEU A 168 -11.73 3.31 2.06
C LEU A 168 -11.24 1.97 1.48
N VAL A 169 -10.51 2.04 0.36
CA VAL A 169 -9.76 0.90 -0.21
C VAL A 169 -8.28 1.10 0.15
N ASP A 170 -7.82 0.37 1.16
CA ASP A 170 -6.50 0.56 1.76
C ASP A 170 -5.47 -0.41 1.15
N GLU A 171 -4.27 0.09 0.84
CA GLU A 171 -3.17 -0.67 0.22
C GLU A 171 -3.54 -1.33 -1.12
N VAL A 172 -4.21 -0.59 -2.01
CA VAL A 172 -4.66 -1.09 -3.33
C VAL A 172 -3.51 -1.60 -4.22
N ASP A 173 -2.26 -1.22 -3.93
CA ASP A 173 -1.07 -1.77 -4.59
C ASP A 173 -0.82 -3.26 -4.30
N ARG A 174 -1.50 -3.82 -3.30
CA ARG A 174 -1.48 -5.25 -2.97
C ARG A 174 -2.65 -6.03 -3.57
N ALA A 175 -3.58 -5.36 -4.25
CA ALA A 175 -4.67 -6.02 -4.95
C ALA A 175 -4.15 -6.87 -6.12
N ASP A 176 -4.83 -7.99 -6.37
CA ASP A 176 -4.61 -8.81 -7.55
C ASP A 176 -5.40 -8.28 -8.75
N GLU A 177 -5.23 -8.93 -9.90
CA GLU A 177 -5.87 -8.50 -11.16
C GLU A 177 -7.40 -8.64 -11.12
N ALA A 178 -7.91 -9.66 -10.42
CA ALA A 178 -9.33 -9.92 -10.27
C ALA A 178 -10.01 -8.81 -9.45
N LEU A 179 -9.48 -8.48 -8.27
CA LEU A 179 -9.98 -7.38 -7.46
C LEU A 179 -9.83 -6.03 -8.17
N GLU A 180 -8.74 -5.82 -8.91
CA GLU A 180 -8.55 -4.60 -9.70
C GLU A 180 -9.65 -4.44 -10.76
N ALA A 181 -10.06 -5.52 -11.45
CA ALA A 181 -11.15 -5.46 -12.42
C ALA A 181 -12.47 -5.03 -11.78
N VAL A 182 -12.79 -5.55 -10.60
CA VAL A 182 -13.97 -5.17 -9.81
C VAL A 182 -13.91 -3.69 -9.40
N LEU A 183 -12.75 -3.23 -8.92
CA LEU A 183 -12.55 -1.82 -8.57
C LEU A 183 -12.72 -0.92 -9.79
N LEU A 184 -12.26 -1.33 -10.97
CA LEU A 184 -12.43 -0.56 -12.20
C LEU A 184 -13.90 -0.43 -12.62
N GLU A 185 -14.72 -1.47 -12.41
CA GLU A 185 -16.17 -1.40 -12.59
C GLU A 185 -16.79 -0.40 -11.61
N LEU A 186 -16.48 -0.55 -10.31
CA LEU A 186 -17.01 0.32 -9.26
C LEU A 186 -16.64 1.79 -9.45
N LEU A 187 -15.39 2.08 -9.82
CA LEU A 187 -14.92 3.45 -10.00
C LEU A 187 -15.44 4.11 -11.29
N ALA A 188 -15.90 3.32 -12.26
CA ALA A 188 -16.44 3.84 -13.51
C ALA A 188 -17.95 4.10 -13.42
N GLU A 189 -18.71 3.12 -12.94
CA GLU A 189 -20.17 3.10 -13.04
C GLU A 189 -20.86 3.07 -11.66
N TYR A 190 -20.11 3.07 -10.55
CA TYR A 190 -20.62 2.92 -9.19
C TYR A 190 -21.52 1.69 -9.03
N GLN A 191 -21.11 0.59 -9.65
CA GLN A 191 -21.80 -0.68 -9.61
C GLN A 191 -20.82 -1.83 -9.37
N VAL A 192 -21.36 -2.98 -9.00
CA VAL A 192 -20.61 -4.24 -8.85
C VAL A 192 -21.43 -5.37 -9.44
N SER A 193 -20.79 -6.24 -10.21
CA SER A 193 -21.41 -7.45 -10.74
C SER A 193 -21.10 -8.69 -9.88
N VAL A 194 -22.16 -9.41 -9.48
CA VAL A 194 -22.07 -10.72 -8.82
C VAL A 194 -22.53 -11.78 -9.83
N PRO A 195 -21.67 -12.71 -10.27
CA PRO A 195 -21.99 -13.65 -11.35
C PRO A 195 -23.31 -14.41 -11.19
N GLU A 196 -23.65 -14.83 -9.96
CA GLU A 196 -24.83 -15.65 -9.69
C GLU A 196 -26.12 -14.86 -9.46
N ILE A 197 -26.02 -13.57 -9.11
CA ILE A 197 -27.19 -12.74 -8.71
C ILE A 197 -27.46 -11.61 -9.70
N GLY A 198 -26.42 -11.12 -10.38
CA GLY A 198 -26.47 -10.00 -11.30
C GLY A 198 -25.75 -8.76 -10.77
N THR A 199 -26.04 -7.62 -11.40
CA THR A 199 -25.34 -6.35 -11.14
C THR A 199 -26.10 -5.48 -10.15
N PHE A 200 -25.38 -5.01 -9.13
CA PHE A 200 -25.86 -4.05 -8.14
C PHE A 200 -25.35 -2.65 -8.49
N VAL A 201 -26.27 -1.70 -8.66
CA VAL A 201 -25.95 -0.29 -8.93
C VAL A 201 -26.15 0.51 -7.64
N ALA A 202 -25.23 1.43 -7.35
CA ALA A 202 -25.27 2.19 -6.12
C ALA A 202 -26.46 3.16 -6.08
N THR A 203 -27.25 3.10 -5.01
CA THR A 203 -28.33 4.06 -4.76
C THR A 203 -27.77 5.44 -4.43
N HIS A 204 -26.72 5.47 -3.61
CA HIS A 204 -25.97 6.68 -3.28
C HIS A 204 -24.52 6.48 -3.67
N GLN A 205 -23.93 7.43 -4.41
CA GLN A 205 -22.53 7.33 -4.79
C GLN A 205 -21.63 7.42 -3.54
N PRO A 206 -20.85 6.36 -3.24
CA PRO A 206 -19.94 6.39 -2.11
C PRO A 206 -18.78 7.37 -2.38
N MET A 207 -18.31 8.03 -1.33
CA MET A 207 -17.05 8.77 -1.38
C MET A 207 -15.89 7.78 -1.29
N ILE A 208 -15.25 7.49 -2.42
CA ILE A 208 -14.20 6.48 -2.49
C ILE A 208 -12.82 7.11 -2.29
N VAL A 209 -12.05 6.58 -1.33
CA VAL A 209 -10.65 6.93 -1.09
C VAL A 209 -9.81 5.66 -1.22
N LEU A 210 -8.89 5.66 -2.18
CA LEU A 210 -7.91 4.60 -2.36
C LEU A 210 -6.56 5.03 -1.80
N THR A 211 -5.86 4.14 -1.11
CA THR A 211 -4.50 4.40 -0.63
C THR A 211 -3.51 3.40 -1.25
N SER A 212 -2.29 3.86 -1.50
CA SER A 212 -1.19 3.02 -1.93
C SER A 212 0.11 3.45 -1.25
N ASN A 213 0.93 2.46 -0.90
CA ASN A 213 2.29 2.68 -0.38
C ASN A 213 3.33 2.75 -1.50
N ASN A 214 2.89 2.77 -2.75
CA ASN A 214 3.73 2.75 -3.95
C ASN A 214 4.73 1.58 -3.97
N THR A 215 4.34 0.43 -3.40
CA THR A 215 5.19 -0.79 -3.41
C THR A 215 5.19 -1.48 -4.77
N ARG A 216 4.10 -1.30 -5.52
CA ARG A 216 3.91 -1.72 -6.91
C ARG A 216 3.23 -0.60 -7.68
N ASP A 217 3.59 -0.45 -8.95
CA ASP A 217 2.92 0.48 -9.85
C ASP A 217 1.47 0.05 -10.09
N LEU A 218 0.54 0.96 -9.79
CA LEU A 218 -0.88 0.81 -10.10
C LEU A 218 -1.13 0.99 -11.61
N SER A 219 -2.15 0.32 -12.15
CA SER A 219 -2.47 0.46 -13.56
C SER A 219 -2.87 1.91 -13.92
N ALA A 220 -2.58 2.27 -15.17
CA ALA A 220 -3.04 3.53 -15.73
C ALA A 220 -4.58 3.63 -15.72
N ALA A 221 -5.29 2.50 -15.74
CA ALA A 221 -6.74 2.44 -15.73
C ALA A 221 -7.33 2.90 -14.39
N LEU A 222 -6.72 2.51 -13.27
CA LEU A 222 -7.08 3.02 -11.93
C LEU A 222 -6.74 4.50 -11.80
N LYS A 223 -5.50 4.89 -12.14
CA LYS A 223 -5.05 6.28 -11.99
C LYS A 223 -5.92 7.28 -12.77
N ARG A 224 -6.39 6.92 -13.96
CA ARG A 224 -7.24 7.79 -14.81
C ARG A 224 -8.66 7.98 -14.29
N ARG A 225 -9.16 7.08 -13.43
CA ARG A 225 -10.52 7.17 -12.87
C ARG A 225 -10.56 7.93 -11.54
N CYS A 226 -9.41 8.31 -10.98
CA CYS A 226 -9.29 8.96 -9.69
C CYS A 226 -8.68 10.36 -9.81
N LEU A 227 -9.00 11.21 -8.83
CA LEU A 227 -8.20 12.38 -8.50
C LEU A 227 -6.94 11.90 -7.79
N HIS A 228 -5.81 11.95 -8.49
CA HIS A 228 -4.53 11.50 -7.96
C HIS A 228 -3.86 12.58 -7.11
N LEU A 229 -3.46 12.21 -5.90
CA LEU A 229 -2.72 13.06 -4.98
C LEU A 229 -1.56 12.26 -4.38
N SER A 230 -0.35 12.80 -4.51
CA SER A 230 0.82 12.26 -3.82
C SER A 230 0.99 12.97 -2.48
N LEU A 231 1.13 12.19 -1.41
CA LEU A 231 1.37 12.66 -0.05
C LEU A 231 2.76 12.24 0.38
N ASP A 232 3.64 13.22 0.54
CA ASP A 232 5.00 13.03 1.05
C ASP A 232 5.11 13.47 2.51
N TYR A 233 6.31 13.34 3.07
CA TYR A 233 6.61 13.90 4.38
C TYR A 233 6.46 15.43 4.36
N PRO A 234 5.74 16.03 5.33
CA PRO A 234 5.55 17.46 5.40
C PRO A 234 6.87 18.21 5.65
N ASP A 235 6.85 19.53 5.46
CA ASP A 235 7.93 20.40 5.93
C ASP A 235 8.01 20.43 7.47
N SER A 236 9.08 20.99 8.02
CA SER A 236 9.35 20.97 9.47
C SER A 236 8.27 21.74 10.25
N GLN A 237 7.82 22.87 9.71
CA GLN A 237 6.80 23.68 10.35
C GLN A 237 5.48 22.91 10.45
N ARG A 238 5.09 22.24 9.37
CA ARG A 238 3.86 21.46 9.31
C ARG A 238 3.94 20.18 10.14
N GLU A 239 5.08 19.51 10.17
CA GLU A 239 5.28 18.35 11.04
C GLU A 239 5.19 18.73 12.52
N LEU A 240 5.75 19.88 12.90
CA LEU A 240 5.62 20.42 14.26
C LEU A 240 4.15 20.73 14.61
N GLU A 241 3.39 21.35 13.71
CA GLU A 241 1.95 21.57 13.90
C GLU A 241 1.19 20.26 14.13
N ILE A 242 1.53 19.20 13.37
CA ILE A 242 0.94 17.87 13.55
C ILE A 242 1.26 17.31 14.93
N ILE A 243 2.52 17.36 15.38
CA ILE A 243 2.90 16.85 16.70
C ILE A 243 2.17 17.63 17.81
N LYS A 244 2.10 18.96 17.70
CA LYS A 244 1.35 19.82 18.62
C LYS A 244 -0.13 19.46 18.67
N SER A 245 -0.75 19.22 17.52
CA SER A 245 -2.18 18.90 17.43
C SER A 245 -2.53 17.54 18.07
N LYS A 246 -1.56 16.63 18.24
CA LYS A 246 -1.76 15.30 18.83
C LYS A 246 -1.59 15.27 20.36
N ASN A 247 -1.38 16.43 21.00
CA ASN A 247 -1.23 16.59 22.45
C ASN A 247 -0.32 15.52 23.07
N THR A 248 0.91 15.44 22.57
CA THR A 248 1.89 14.42 22.95
C THR A 248 2.41 14.57 24.39
N GLY A 249 2.21 15.74 25.01
CA GLY A 249 2.73 16.08 26.34
C GLY A 249 4.16 16.62 26.34
N LEU A 250 4.81 16.67 25.18
CA LEU A 250 6.15 17.23 25.02
C LEU A 250 6.08 18.76 24.90
N SER A 251 7.07 19.49 25.43
CA SER A 251 7.12 20.95 25.30
C SER A 251 7.29 21.38 23.84
N GLU A 252 6.89 22.62 23.52
CA GLU A 252 6.99 23.11 22.14
C GLU A 252 8.44 23.18 21.62
N THR A 253 9.38 23.53 22.51
CA THR A 253 10.81 23.63 22.20
C THR A 253 11.40 22.25 21.88
N LEU A 254 11.11 21.25 22.70
CA LEU A 254 11.56 19.88 22.48
C LEU A 254 10.88 19.26 21.25
N SER A 255 9.61 19.59 21.01
CA SER A 255 8.91 19.14 19.80
C SER A 255 9.56 19.67 18.53
N ALA A 256 9.95 20.95 18.50
CA ALA A 256 10.66 21.54 17.37
C ALA A 256 12.03 20.88 17.14
N GLN A 257 12.80 20.66 18.21
CA GLN A 257 14.09 19.95 18.13
C GLN A 257 13.91 18.50 17.63
N LEU A 258 12.89 17.79 18.12
CA LEU A 258 12.59 16.43 17.69
C LEU A 258 12.28 16.36 16.19
N VAL A 259 11.52 17.32 15.65
CA VAL A 259 11.23 17.38 14.21
C VAL A 259 12.52 17.52 13.40
N GLU A 260 13.43 18.40 13.80
CA GLU A 260 14.71 18.57 13.10
C GLU A 260 15.56 17.29 13.16
N ILE A 261 15.59 16.61 14.31
CA ILE A 261 16.30 15.33 14.47
C ILE A 261 15.67 14.25 13.58
N VAL A 262 14.34 14.12 13.56
CA VAL A 262 13.62 13.15 12.73
C VAL A 262 13.88 13.41 11.25
N ARG A 263 13.89 14.67 10.81
CA ARG A 263 14.24 15.05 9.43
C ARG A 263 15.68 14.65 9.10
N GLY A 264 16.63 14.96 9.98
CA GLY A 264 18.02 14.52 9.82
C GLY A 264 18.16 13.00 9.76
N LEU A 265 17.34 12.23 10.49
CA LEU A 265 17.28 10.78 10.37
C LEU A 265 16.66 10.30 9.05
N ARG A 266 15.74 11.05 8.43
CA ARG A 266 15.20 10.74 7.10
C ARG A 266 16.20 11.01 5.97
N ASP A 267 17.14 11.94 6.18
CA ASP A 267 18.23 12.22 5.25
C ASP A 267 19.33 11.14 5.29
N LEU A 268 19.31 10.26 6.29
CA LEU A 268 20.16 9.08 6.33
C LEU A 268 19.64 8.01 5.34
N ASP A 269 20.56 7.29 4.69
CA ASP A 269 20.25 6.14 3.83
C ASP A 269 19.85 4.91 4.68
N LEU A 270 18.69 5.02 5.33
CA LEU A 270 18.04 3.97 6.11
C LEU A 270 17.14 3.15 5.19
N ARG A 271 16.95 1.85 5.51
CA ARG A 271 16.03 1.00 4.75
C ARG A 271 14.60 1.50 4.82
N LYS A 272 14.21 2.03 5.98
CA LYS A 272 12.91 2.65 6.20
C LYS A 272 13.10 3.91 7.02
N ALA A 273 12.83 5.03 6.38
CA ALA A 273 12.86 6.33 7.02
C ALA A 273 11.73 6.45 8.06
N PRO A 274 11.95 7.15 9.19
CA PRO A 274 10.93 7.37 10.20
C PRO A 274 9.68 8.03 9.64
N SER A 275 8.51 7.46 9.92
CA SER A 275 7.21 8.02 9.54
C SER A 275 6.73 9.12 10.50
N ILE A 276 5.69 9.85 10.11
CA ILE A 276 5.07 10.88 10.97
C ILE A 276 4.44 10.21 12.19
N SER A 277 3.78 9.06 12.02
CA SER A 277 3.24 8.26 13.13
C SER A 277 4.32 7.87 14.13
N GLU A 278 5.48 7.41 13.65
CA GLU A 278 6.62 7.05 14.49
C GLU A 278 7.20 8.29 15.20
N ALA A 279 7.23 9.46 14.55
CA ALA A 279 7.64 10.73 15.19
C ALA A 279 6.69 11.17 16.32
N ILE A 280 5.37 11.03 16.12
CA ILE A 280 4.36 11.30 17.16
C ILE A 280 4.53 10.34 18.33
N ASP A 281 4.76 9.05 18.06
CA ASP A 281 4.96 8.05 19.11
C ASP A 281 6.29 8.26 19.86
N TRP A 282 7.32 8.75 19.17
CA TRP A 282 8.58 9.14 19.82
C TRP A 282 8.39 10.35 20.74
N ALA A 283 7.66 11.37 20.29
CA ALA A 283 7.32 12.53 21.10
C ALA A 283 6.55 12.13 22.37
N ARG A 284 5.56 11.22 22.26
CA ARG A 284 4.85 10.66 23.41
C ARG A 284 5.76 9.89 24.34
N THR A 285 6.68 9.09 23.79
CA THR A 285 7.64 8.30 24.58
C THR A 285 8.53 9.21 25.40
N LEU A 286 9.07 10.28 24.79
CA LEU A 286 9.91 11.26 25.47
C LEU A 286 9.14 12.01 26.56
N ALA A 287 7.87 12.36 26.31
CA ALA A 287 7.00 12.97 27.31
C ALA A 287 6.72 12.02 28.50
N VAL A 288 6.48 10.74 28.24
CA VAL A 288 6.27 9.71 29.29
C VAL A 288 7.53 9.50 30.13
N LEU A 289 8.72 9.59 29.52
CA LEU A 289 9.98 9.52 30.23
C LEU A 289 10.32 10.80 31.02
N GLY A 290 9.50 11.85 30.89
CA GLY A 290 9.73 13.14 31.54
C GLY A 290 11.01 13.83 31.05
N ALA A 291 11.36 13.65 29.77
CA ALA A 291 12.56 14.27 29.21
C ALA A 291 12.40 15.80 29.18
N GLU A 292 13.26 16.50 29.92
CA GLU A 292 13.34 17.97 29.90
C GLU A 292 14.26 18.50 28.79
N GLU A 293 15.20 17.66 28.33
CA GLU A 293 16.17 17.96 27.28
C GLU A 293 16.38 16.76 26.35
N LEU A 294 16.60 17.02 25.05
CA LEU A 294 16.91 15.98 24.06
C LEU A 294 18.42 15.74 23.97
N THR A 295 18.96 14.95 24.90
CA THR A 295 20.36 14.53 24.84
C THR A 295 20.54 13.33 23.91
N ALA A 296 21.74 13.19 23.32
CA ALA A 296 22.06 12.05 22.45
C ALA A 296 21.89 10.70 23.18
N GLU A 297 22.12 10.66 24.49
CA GLU A 297 21.92 9.45 25.30
C GLU A 297 20.45 9.04 25.39
N VAL A 298 19.55 9.99 25.73
CA VAL A 298 18.11 9.72 25.83
C VAL A 298 17.53 9.32 24.46
N LEU A 299 17.97 10.00 23.41
CA LEU A 299 17.56 9.67 22.05
C LEU A 299 18.07 8.29 21.61
N ALA A 300 19.32 7.93 21.93
CA ALA A 300 19.87 6.62 21.59
C ALA A 300 19.13 5.48 22.32
N GLN A 301 18.74 5.69 23.58
CA GLN A 301 17.96 4.71 24.36
C GLN A 301 16.53 4.52 23.83
N THR A 302 15.99 5.49 23.09
CA THR A 302 14.61 5.49 22.59
C THR A 302 14.50 5.42 21.07
N ALA A 303 15.62 5.35 20.35
CA ALA A 303 15.67 5.35 18.89
C ALA A 303 14.98 4.12 18.27
N ASN A 304 14.83 3.02 19.02
CA ASN A 304 14.05 1.84 18.60
C ASN A 304 12.56 2.12 18.36
N VAL A 305 12.04 3.24 18.87
CA VAL A 305 10.67 3.70 18.60
C VAL A 305 10.50 4.10 17.13
N VAL A 306 11.52 4.73 16.54
CA VAL A 306 11.47 5.26 15.17
C VAL A 306 12.26 4.44 14.15
N VAL A 307 13.30 3.73 14.58
CA VAL A 307 14.14 2.90 13.72
C VAL A 307 14.00 1.43 14.12
N LYS A 308 13.55 0.61 13.16
CA LYS A 308 13.15 -0.80 13.43
C LYS A 308 14.18 -1.85 13.03
N TYR A 309 15.20 -1.49 12.25
CA TYR A 309 16.21 -2.43 11.77
C TYR A 309 17.53 -2.22 12.53
N ASP A 310 18.14 -3.28 13.05
CA ASP A 310 19.36 -3.18 13.89
C ASP A 310 20.51 -2.44 13.21
N ARG A 311 20.72 -2.67 11.90
CA ARG A 311 21.76 -1.97 11.13
C ARG A 311 21.47 -0.48 10.97
N ASP A 312 20.21 -0.12 10.81
CA ASP A 312 19.76 1.26 10.69
C ASP A 312 19.81 1.94 12.06
N LEU A 313 19.53 1.20 13.14
CA LEU A 313 19.59 1.68 14.50
C LEU A 313 21.03 2.06 14.87
N ALA A 314 22.01 1.21 14.55
CA ALA A 314 23.43 1.55 14.75
C ALA A 314 23.81 2.84 14.00
N ARG A 315 23.43 2.96 12.72
CA ARG A 315 23.67 4.16 11.91
C ARG A 315 23.00 5.41 12.50
N ALA A 316 21.76 5.28 12.94
CA ALA A 316 21.01 6.36 13.55
C ALA A 316 21.67 6.81 14.84
N VAL A 317 22.01 5.88 15.74
CA VAL A 317 22.67 6.17 17.02
C VAL A 317 24.04 6.85 16.81
N ASP A 318 24.81 6.42 15.82
CA ASP A 318 26.10 7.05 15.47
C ASP A 318 25.91 8.49 14.94
N ALA A 319 24.78 8.79 14.30
CA ALA A 319 24.46 10.11 13.75
C ALA A 319 23.83 11.06 14.78
N LEU A 320 23.13 10.54 15.80
CA LEU A 320 22.39 11.34 16.79
C LEU A 320 23.22 12.47 17.45
N PRO A 321 24.49 12.28 17.85
CA PRO A 321 25.26 13.38 18.44
C PRO A 321 25.39 14.60 17.53
N LYS A 322 25.62 14.39 16.22
CA LYS A 322 25.70 15.49 15.23
C LYS A 322 24.35 16.13 14.93
N LEU A 323 23.27 15.35 15.06
CA LEU A 323 21.90 15.83 14.85
C LEU A 323 21.41 16.69 16.03
N VAL A 324 21.88 16.41 17.25
CA VAL A 324 21.59 17.20 18.45
C VAL A 324 22.46 18.45 18.53
N ASP A 325 23.76 18.31 18.24
CA ASP A 325 24.71 19.43 18.18
C ASP A 325 25.58 19.31 16.92
N PRO A 326 25.42 20.23 15.94
CA PRO A 326 26.21 20.24 14.71
C PRO A 326 27.73 20.34 14.94
N ASN A 327 28.16 20.83 16.11
CA ASN A 327 29.57 20.96 16.48
C ASN A 327 30.09 19.77 17.32
N ALA A 328 29.27 18.75 17.58
CA ALA A 328 29.71 17.59 18.33
C ALA A 328 30.79 16.82 17.56
N GLU A 329 32.00 16.76 18.14
CA GLU A 329 33.05 15.85 17.68
C GLU A 329 32.64 14.41 18.00
N VAL A 330 32.08 13.72 17.00
CA VAL A 330 31.87 12.28 17.08
C VAL A 330 33.24 11.61 16.97
N PRO A 331 33.69 10.80 17.94
CA PRO A 331 34.94 10.07 17.81
C PRO A 331 34.89 9.19 16.56
N GLU A 332 35.73 9.49 15.57
CA GLU A 332 36.00 8.52 14.51
C GLU A 332 36.57 7.27 15.19
N HIS A 333 35.96 6.11 14.90
CA HIS A 333 36.35 4.76 15.33
C HIS A 333 35.63 4.16 16.55
N ARG A 334 34.50 3.50 16.27
CA ARG A 334 34.20 2.19 16.88
C ARG A 334 34.23 1.09 15.81
N HIS A 335 35.38 0.89 15.19
CA HIS A 335 35.68 -0.39 14.53
C HIS A 335 35.99 -1.43 15.61
N SER A 336 34.96 -2.11 16.09
CA SER A 336 35.12 -3.40 16.77
C SER A 336 35.49 -4.45 15.73
N HIS A 337 36.72 -4.94 15.74
CA HIS A 337 37.06 -6.37 15.74
C HIS A 337 38.59 -6.55 15.81
N GLY A 338 39.11 -6.60 17.03
CA GLY A 338 40.44 -7.09 17.35
C GLY A 338 40.32 -8.03 18.54
N HIS A 339 40.06 -9.31 18.31
CA HIS A 339 40.12 -10.33 19.34
C HIS A 339 41.58 -10.53 19.77
N SER A 340 41.95 -10.03 20.95
CA SER A 340 43.11 -10.51 21.69
C SER A 340 42.62 -11.17 22.98
N HIS A 341 42.59 -12.50 22.98
CA HIS A 341 42.37 -13.30 24.17
C HIS A 341 43.58 -13.12 25.11
N SER A 342 43.36 -12.44 26.23
CA SER A 342 44.25 -12.48 27.40
C SER A 342 43.82 -13.67 28.27
N HIS A 343 44.61 -14.75 28.24
CA HIS A 343 44.55 -15.79 29.26
C HIS A 343 45.67 -15.53 30.28
N GLY A 344 45.27 -15.16 31.49
CA GLY A 344 46.14 -15.16 32.66
C GLY A 344 46.06 -16.49 33.39
N HIS A 345 47.18 -17.19 33.47
CA HIS A 345 47.59 -18.20 34.46
C HIS A 345 49.13 -18.21 34.36
N SER A 346 49.97 -18.45 35.35
CA SER A 346 49.96 -18.66 36.80
C SER A 346 51.45 -18.80 37.12
N HIS A 347 51.95 -18.23 38.23
CA HIS A 347 53.37 -18.30 38.58
C HIS A 347 53.87 -19.74 38.79
N GLY A 348 55.09 -20.02 38.31
CA GLY A 348 55.82 -21.27 38.54
C GLY A 348 57.26 -21.21 38.03
N ASP A 349 58.15 -20.80 38.93
CA ASP A 349 59.56 -21.15 39.11
C ASP A 349 60.53 -21.47 37.93
N HIS A 350 61.64 -20.70 37.94
CA HIS A 350 63.02 -20.99 37.52
C HIS A 350 63.34 -21.92 36.34
N SER A 351 64.04 -21.38 35.33
CA SER A 351 65.37 -21.87 34.90
C SER A 351 65.98 -20.98 33.80
N HIS A 352 67.29 -20.75 33.93
CA HIS A 352 68.19 -20.03 33.04
C HIS A 352 68.23 -20.54 31.58
N GLY A 353 68.60 -19.65 30.67
CA GLY A 353 69.03 -19.97 29.31
C GLY A 353 69.33 -18.74 28.45
N ASP A 354 70.50 -18.15 28.68
CA ASP A 354 71.41 -17.44 27.77
C ASP A 354 70.93 -16.82 26.44
N HIS A 355 71.37 -15.56 26.26
CA HIS A 355 72.07 -14.95 25.10
C HIS A 355 71.50 -15.22 23.68
N ASP A 356 71.43 -14.28 22.73
CA ASP A 356 72.26 -13.10 22.51
C ASP A 356 71.59 -12.20 21.44
N HIS A 357 72.12 -10.99 21.35
CA HIS A 357 71.76 -9.83 20.55
C HIS A 357 71.51 -10.00 19.05
N GLY A 358 70.74 -9.06 18.50
CA GLY A 358 70.73 -8.78 17.06
C GLY A 358 69.83 -7.62 16.65
N HIS A 359 70.26 -6.38 16.96
CA HIS A 359 69.69 -5.18 16.33
C HIS A 359 70.09 -5.11 14.85
N SER A 360 69.14 -4.80 13.96
CA SER A 360 69.42 -3.98 12.78
C SER A 360 68.18 -3.22 12.32
N HIS A 361 68.33 -1.91 12.23
CA HIS A 361 67.43 -0.94 11.62
C HIS A 361 67.31 -1.15 10.10
N GLY A 362 66.20 -0.67 9.53
CA GLY A 362 66.04 -0.49 8.09
C GLY A 362 64.68 0.11 7.74
N ASP A 363 64.62 1.43 7.67
CA ASP A 363 63.53 2.21 7.06
C ASP A 363 63.35 1.83 5.58
N HIS A 364 62.09 1.63 5.15
CA HIS A 364 61.43 2.37 4.07
C HIS A 364 60.25 1.58 3.44
N ASP A 365 59.28 2.39 3.02
CA ASP A 365 58.03 2.12 2.34
C ASP A 365 58.01 1.03 1.25
N ASN A 366 56.77 0.57 1.01
CA ASN A 366 56.23 0.04 -0.26
C ASN A 366 55.82 -1.46 -0.28
N SER A 367 54.88 -1.88 0.58
CA SER A 367 54.33 -3.24 0.58
C SER A 367 52.93 -3.42 -0.06
N GLY A 368 52.41 -2.39 -0.72
CA GLY A 368 51.10 -2.45 -1.41
C GLY A 368 51.16 -2.86 -2.89
N GLN A 369 52.23 -2.50 -3.60
CA GLN A 369 52.33 -2.71 -5.05
C GLN A 369 52.86 -4.11 -5.42
N ALA A 370 53.74 -4.71 -4.62
CA ALA A 370 54.26 -6.06 -4.89
C ALA A 370 53.19 -7.17 -4.73
N LYS A 371 52.21 -7.01 -3.84
CA LYS A 371 51.11 -7.98 -3.64
C LYS A 371 50.01 -7.90 -4.70
N ARG A 372 50.01 -6.88 -5.56
CA ARG A 372 49.07 -6.75 -6.69
C ARG A 372 49.62 -7.36 -7.99
N ALA A 373 50.94 -7.40 -8.16
CA ALA A 373 51.59 -8.00 -9.32
C ALA A 373 51.61 -9.55 -9.32
N GLU A 374 51.48 -10.19 -8.16
CA GLU A 374 51.39 -11.67 -8.06
C GLU A 374 49.98 -12.25 -8.30
N LYS A 375 48.95 -11.40 -8.46
CA LYS A 375 47.58 -11.86 -8.74
C LYS A 375 47.22 -11.88 -10.22
N ASP A 376 47.99 -11.21 -11.09
CA ASP A 376 47.77 -11.16 -12.54
C ASP A 376 48.76 -12.08 -13.29
N THR A 377 48.75 -13.37 -12.95
CA THR A 377 49.38 -14.39 -13.80
C THR A 377 48.35 -14.94 -14.79
N PRO A 378 48.53 -14.80 -16.11
CA PRO A 378 47.59 -15.33 -17.10
C PRO A 378 47.57 -16.87 -17.06
N GLY A 379 46.38 -17.47 -16.88
CA GLY A 379 46.18 -18.94 -16.94
C GLY A 379 45.49 -19.59 -15.73
N ARG A 380 44.96 -18.81 -14.76
CA ARG A 380 44.40 -19.35 -13.51
C ARG A 380 42.93 -19.79 -13.56
N HIS A 381 42.17 -19.51 -14.63
CA HIS A 381 40.77 -19.90 -14.73
C HIS A 381 40.54 -20.91 -15.86
N GLY A 382 40.04 -22.10 -15.48
CA GLY A 382 39.55 -23.12 -16.40
C GLY A 382 38.29 -22.64 -17.14
N ALA A 383 38.09 -23.16 -18.34
CA ALA A 383 37.20 -22.61 -19.35
C ALA A 383 35.71 -22.90 -19.13
N ASP A 384 35.16 -22.69 -17.92
CA ASP A 384 33.71 -22.82 -17.66
C ASP A 384 33.24 -22.00 -16.44
N TYR A 385 33.36 -20.67 -16.49
CA TYR A 385 32.68 -19.79 -15.53
C TYR A 385 32.12 -18.53 -16.19
N TYR A 386 30.78 -18.52 -16.30
CA TYR A 386 29.86 -17.43 -16.65
C TYR A 386 29.94 -16.80 -18.05
N GLY A 387 29.01 -17.21 -18.92
CA GLY A 387 28.43 -16.35 -19.96
C GLY A 387 29.17 -16.29 -21.30
N SER A 388 29.17 -17.38 -22.06
CA SER A 388 29.36 -17.32 -23.51
C SER A 388 28.48 -18.39 -24.19
N PRO A 389 27.89 -18.10 -25.36
CA PRO A 389 26.94 -18.98 -26.03
C PRO A 389 27.68 -20.17 -26.64
N GLY A 390 27.50 -21.36 -26.05
CA GLY A 390 28.09 -22.59 -26.54
C GLY A 390 27.43 -23.06 -27.84
N ALA A 391 28.19 -22.99 -28.93
CA ALA A 391 27.95 -23.79 -30.12
C ALA A 391 28.53 -25.18 -29.91
N ASN A 392 27.71 -26.23 -29.88
CA ASN A 392 28.05 -27.43 -30.64
C ASN A 392 26.83 -28.24 -31.05
N SER A 393 26.85 -28.59 -32.33
CA SER A 393 26.11 -29.62 -33.02
C SER A 393 26.24 -30.99 -32.36
N ASP A 394 25.12 -31.66 -32.10
CA ASP A 394 24.79 -32.95 -32.74
C ASP A 394 23.37 -33.39 -32.32
N ALA A 395 22.39 -33.19 -33.20
CA ALA A 395 21.07 -33.81 -33.07
C ALA A 395 20.62 -34.24 -34.47
N GLY A 396 20.88 -35.52 -34.75
CA GLY A 396 20.57 -36.17 -36.01
C GLY A 396 19.10 -36.08 -36.38
N THR A 397 18.88 -35.72 -37.64
CA THR A 397 17.64 -35.90 -38.38
C THR A 397 17.07 -37.31 -38.22
N ARG A 398 15.87 -37.43 -37.64
CA ARG A 398 15.00 -38.60 -37.83
C ARG A 398 13.76 -38.20 -38.62
N THR A 399 13.71 -38.77 -39.81
CA THR A 399 12.68 -38.79 -40.84
C THR A 399 11.33 -39.30 -40.33
N VAL A 400 10.25 -38.61 -40.70
CA VAL A 400 8.86 -39.04 -40.52
C VAL A 400 8.48 -39.96 -41.69
N SER A 401 7.98 -41.16 -41.39
CA SER A 401 7.46 -42.07 -42.41
C SER A 401 6.03 -41.70 -42.85
N PRO A 402 5.69 -41.80 -44.16
CA PRO A 402 4.37 -41.51 -44.69
C PRO A 402 3.47 -42.75 -44.65
N GLY A 403 2.19 -42.61 -44.27
CA GLY A 403 1.26 -43.73 -44.33
C GLY A 403 -0.15 -43.42 -43.81
N GLN A 404 -1.04 -43.16 -44.77
CA GLN A 404 -2.51 -43.19 -44.69
C GLN A 404 -3.20 -42.07 -43.90
N GLY A 405 -4.16 -41.30 -44.43
CA GLY A 405 -4.92 -41.46 -45.67
C GLY A 405 -6.39 -41.20 -45.41
N SER A 406 -6.84 -40.00 -45.81
CA SER A 406 -8.20 -39.67 -46.26
C SER A 406 -9.39 -39.78 -45.29
N ARG A 407 -10.07 -38.65 -45.08
CA ARG A 407 -11.50 -38.38 -45.34
C ARG A 407 -11.77 -36.96 -44.81
N SER A 408 -11.87 -35.91 -45.62
CA SER A 408 -12.83 -35.59 -46.69
C SER A 408 -13.54 -34.30 -46.28
N PHE A 409 -13.17 -33.20 -46.95
CA PHE A 409 -13.98 -32.00 -47.07
C PHE A 409 -15.38 -32.34 -47.60
N LYS A 410 -16.41 -31.65 -47.10
CA LYS A 410 -17.59 -31.35 -47.90
C LYS A 410 -17.94 -29.87 -47.78
N SER A 411 -17.68 -29.18 -48.88
CA SER A 411 -18.21 -27.87 -49.24
C SER A 411 -19.70 -27.94 -49.59
N ARG A 412 -20.44 -26.89 -49.22
CA ARG A 412 -21.54 -26.27 -49.98
C ARG A 412 -21.47 -24.79 -49.59
N GLY A 413 -21.03 -23.86 -50.44
CA GLY A 413 -21.67 -23.45 -51.70
C GLY A 413 -23.01 -22.82 -51.34
N GLY A 414 -23.19 -21.50 -51.29
CA GLY A 414 -22.79 -20.45 -52.23
C GLY A 414 -24.09 -19.84 -52.76
N GLY A 415 -24.32 -18.54 -52.56
CA GLY A 415 -25.55 -17.88 -53.02
C GLY A 415 -25.59 -16.39 -52.66
N ALA A 416 -25.18 -15.57 -53.63
CA ALA A 416 -25.19 -14.12 -53.62
C ALA A 416 -26.59 -13.50 -53.47
N GLY A 417 -26.67 -12.28 -52.94
CA GLY A 417 -27.90 -11.49 -53.03
C GLY A 417 -27.88 -10.13 -52.31
N ARG A 418 -27.24 -9.14 -52.94
CA ARG A 418 -27.66 -7.71 -53.02
C ARG A 418 -28.34 -7.01 -51.82
N ARG A 419 -27.69 -5.93 -51.36
CA ARG A 419 -28.30 -4.65 -50.87
C ARG A 419 -29.32 -4.09 -51.90
N PRO A 420 -30.32 -3.23 -51.57
CA PRO A 420 -30.28 -2.05 -50.66
C PRO A 420 -31.49 -2.00 -49.68
N PHE A 421 -31.60 -1.14 -48.65
CA PHE A 421 -31.39 0.30 -48.49
C PHE A 421 -30.84 0.63 -47.11
#